data_AF-A0A1Q5XHQ9-F1
#
_entry.id   AF-A0A1Q5XHQ9-F1
#
_cell.length_a   1.000
_cell.length_b   1.000
_cell.length_c   1.000
_cell.angle_alpha   90.00
_cell.angle_beta   90.00
_cell.angle_gamma   90.00
#
_symmetry.space_group_name_H-M   'P 1'
#
loop_
_entity.id
_entity.type
_entity.pdbx_description
1 polymer ?
#
loop_
_entity_poly.entity_id
_entity_poly.type
_entity_poly.pdbx_seq_one_letter_code
_entity_poly.pdbx_strand_id
1 'polypeptide(L)'
;MKNLGVILPLLLFMLTGLFTVYSFVFPFEAGEKLQGVWVVMIIFLSPLGLVLAITNKGNTQPKLKKVAIGGNVALMLFLFLYMSLGVIVLGV
;
A
#
# COMPACT_ATOMS: atom_id res chain seq x y z
N MET A 1 -10.17 1.72 -22.69
CA MET A 1 -10.06 0.95 -21.42
C MET A 1 -8.75 0.16 -21.24
N LYS A 2 -7.89 -0.06 -22.26
CA LYS A 2 -6.66 -0.88 -22.12
C LYS A 2 -5.61 -0.35 -21.11
N ASN A 3 -5.56 0.97 -20.89
CA ASN A 3 -4.58 1.60 -19.99
C ASN A 3 -5.04 1.62 -18.51
N LEU A 4 -6.34 1.45 -18.27
CA LEU A 4 -6.93 1.51 -16.92
C LEU A 4 -6.37 0.41 -16.00
N GLY A 5 -6.08 -0.76 -16.56
CA GLY A 5 -5.53 -1.88 -15.80
C GLY A 5 -4.07 -1.72 -15.34
N VAL A 6 -3.35 -0.68 -15.77
CA VAL A 6 -2.00 -0.34 -15.24
C VAL A 6 -2.06 0.94 -14.42
N ILE A 7 -2.84 1.92 -14.86
CA ILE A 7 -3.02 3.19 -14.14
C ILE A 7 -3.63 2.95 -12.77
N LEU A 8 -4.65 2.10 -12.65
CA LEU A 8 -5.34 1.88 -11.38
C LEU A 8 -4.45 1.21 -10.32
N PRO A 9 -3.69 0.14 -10.60
CA PRO A 9 -2.72 -0.41 -9.64
C PRO A 9 -1.63 0.58 -9.21
N LEU A 10 -1.14 1.41 -10.14
CA LEU A 10 -0.16 2.46 -9.83
C LEU A 10 -0.75 3.53 -8.92
N LEU A 11 -1.99 3.92 -9.18
CA LEU A 11 -2.69 4.93 -8.38
C LEU A 11 -2.94 4.41 -6.97
N LEU A 12 -3.32 3.13 -6.82
CA LEU A 12 -3.43 2.46 -5.53
C LEU A 12 -2.07 2.37 -4.82
N PHE A 13 -0.99 2.07 -5.54
CA PHE A 13 0.36 2.10 -4.99
C PHE A 13 0.75 3.49 -4.47
N MET A 14 0.52 4.54 -5.27
CA MET A 14 0.82 5.92 -4.88
C MET A 14 -0.01 6.36 -3.66
N LEU A 15 -1.30 6.06 -3.64
CA LEU A 15 -2.17 6.36 -2.50
C LEU A 15 -1.71 5.65 -1.24
N THR A 16 -1.40 4.36 -1.33
CA THR A 16 -0.93 3.61 -0.17
C THR A 16 0.40 4.16 0.33
N GLY A 17 1.33 4.50 -0.58
CA GLY A 17 2.59 5.18 -0.21
C GLY A 17 2.36 6.53 0.48
N LEU A 18 1.41 7.33 0.00
CA LEU A 18 1.05 8.61 0.63
C LEU A 18 0.52 8.41 2.06
N PHE A 19 -0.39 7.46 2.27
CA PHE A 19 -0.93 7.14 3.60
C PHE A 19 0.16 6.62 4.54
N THR A 20 1.08 5.81 4.03
CA THR A 20 2.24 5.32 4.78
C THR A 20 3.18 6.46 5.19
N VAL A 21 3.52 7.38 4.29
CA VAL A 21 4.37 8.54 4.64
C VAL A 21 3.65 9.43 5.65
N TYR A 22 2.36 9.66 5.46
CA TYR A 22 1.56 10.43 6.39
C TYR A 22 1.55 9.82 7.80
N SER A 23 1.40 8.49 7.91
CA SER A 23 1.45 7.80 9.21
C SER A 23 2.81 7.88 9.92
N PHE A 24 3.89 8.18 9.18
CA PHE A 24 5.22 8.41 9.75
C PHE A 24 5.43 9.85 10.21
N VAL A 25 4.95 10.82 9.43
CA VAL A 25 5.12 12.26 9.71
C VAL A 25 4.27 12.67 10.92
N PHE A 26 3.12 12.03 11.10
CA PHE A 26 2.27 12.20 12.27
C PHE A 26 2.29 10.90 13.07
N PRO A 27 3.39 10.63 13.80
CA PRO A 27 3.54 9.40 14.55
C PRO A 27 2.44 9.35 15.60
N PHE A 28 1.51 8.42 15.36
CA PHE A 28 0.47 7.93 16.24
C PHE A 28 0.52 8.53 17.66
N GLU A 29 -0.21 9.62 17.88
CA GLU A 29 -0.79 9.81 19.20
C GLU A 29 -1.71 8.61 19.40
N ALA A 30 -1.27 7.64 20.22
CA ALA A 30 -2.05 6.45 20.50
C ALA A 30 -3.44 6.88 20.99
N GLY A 31 -4.48 6.64 20.16
CA GLY A 31 -5.85 7.08 20.44
C GLY A 31 -6.44 8.08 19.42
N GLU A 32 -5.66 8.57 18.46
CA GLU A 32 -6.17 9.39 17.36
C GLU A 32 -7.18 8.60 16.51
N LYS A 33 -8.41 9.09 16.38
CA LYS A 33 -9.52 8.36 15.73
C LYS A 33 -9.21 7.97 14.29
N LEU A 34 -8.37 8.75 13.62
CA LEU A 34 -8.03 8.54 12.23
C LEU A 34 -6.99 7.42 12.05
N GLN A 35 -6.22 7.06 13.09
CA GLN A 35 -5.24 5.97 13.08
C GLN A 35 -5.81 4.68 12.46
N GLY A 36 -6.96 4.23 12.96
CA GLY A 36 -7.61 3.01 12.46
C GLY A 36 -8.01 3.12 10.98
N VAL A 37 -8.42 4.31 10.53
CA VAL A 37 -8.84 4.55 9.15
C VAL A 37 -7.65 4.41 8.20
N TRP A 38 -6.50 5.01 8.51
CA TRP A 38 -5.32 4.92 7.66
C TRP A 38 -4.78 3.48 7.59
N VAL A 39 -4.75 2.79 8.73
CA VAL A 39 -4.32 1.39 8.82
C VAL A 39 -5.20 0.48 7.98
N VAL A 40 -6.53 0.66 8.08
CA VAL A 40 -7.50 -0.06 7.26
C VAL A 40 -7.27 0.25 5.78
N MET A 41 -7.17 1.52 5.40
CA MET A 41 -6.93 1.93 4.01
C MET A 41 -5.66 1.28 3.45
N ILE A 42 -4.60 1.24 4.24
CA ILE A 42 -3.34 0.61 3.87
C ILE A 42 -3.49 -0.92 3.67
N ILE A 43 -4.16 -1.60 4.61
CA ILE A 43 -4.41 -3.06 4.58
C ILE A 43 -5.29 -3.46 3.41
N PHE A 44 -6.21 -2.60 2.95
CA PHE A 44 -7.10 -2.91 1.84
C PHE A 44 -6.58 -2.45 0.48
N LEU A 45 -6.02 -1.24 0.38
CA LEU A 45 -5.57 -0.67 -0.89
C LEU A 45 -4.33 -1.40 -1.45
N SER A 46 -3.43 -1.86 -0.58
CA SER A 46 -2.21 -2.54 -1.00
C SER A 46 -2.46 -3.93 -1.65
N PRO A 47 -3.21 -4.86 -1.02
CA PRO A 47 -3.56 -6.11 -1.67
C PRO A 47 -4.47 -5.90 -2.88
N LEU A 48 -5.38 -4.91 -2.85
CA LEU A 48 -6.22 -4.60 -4.00
C LEU A 48 -5.38 -4.15 -5.20
N GLY A 49 -4.41 -3.27 -4.98
CA GLY A 49 -3.44 -2.84 -5.99
C GLY A 49 -2.65 -4.00 -6.58
N LEU A 50 -2.21 -4.92 -5.72
CA LEU A 50 -1.49 -6.14 -6.12
C LEU A 50 -2.37 -7.09 -6.95
N VAL A 51 -3.59 -7.39 -6.49
CA VAL A 51 -4.54 -8.27 -7.19
C VAL A 51 -4.88 -7.71 -8.57
N LEU A 52 -5.15 -6.41 -8.66
CA LEU A 52 -5.42 -5.74 -9.94
C LEU A 52 -4.19 -5.75 -10.85
N ALA A 53 -2.98 -5.58 -10.30
CA ALA A 53 -1.75 -5.68 -11.07
C ALA A 53 -1.52 -7.10 -11.60
N ILE A 54 -1.82 -8.15 -10.83
CA ILE A 54 -1.61 -9.55 -11.24
C ILE A 54 -2.66 -9.99 -12.26
N THR A 55 -3.94 -9.77 -11.96
CA THR A 55 -5.10 -10.26 -12.74
C THR A 55 -5.27 -9.54 -14.08
N ASN A 56 -4.65 -8.37 -14.27
CA ASN A 56 -4.67 -7.70 -15.55
C ASN A 56 -3.80 -8.47 -16.59
N LYS A 57 -4.48 -9.29 -17.40
CA LYS A 57 -3.94 -10.04 -18.54
C LYS A 57 -3.78 -9.20 -19.82
N GLY A 58 -4.17 -7.93 -19.79
CA GLY A 58 -3.97 -7.01 -20.91
C GLY A 58 -2.48 -6.87 -21.24
N ASN A 59 -2.17 -6.73 -22.55
CA ASN A 59 -0.82 -6.54 -23.11
C ASN A 59 -0.25 -5.15 -22.75
N THR A 60 -0.27 -4.81 -21.47
CA THR A 60 0.02 -3.49 -20.94
C THR A 60 1.44 -3.51 -20.40
N GLN A 61 2.32 -2.73 -21.05
CA GLN A 61 3.71 -2.43 -20.71
C GLN A 61 4.31 -3.25 -19.55
N PRO A 62 5.04 -4.35 -19.85
CA PRO A 62 5.52 -5.29 -18.84
C PRO A 62 6.40 -4.66 -17.74
N LYS A 63 7.14 -3.59 -18.09
CA LYS A 63 7.97 -2.85 -17.14
C LYS A 63 7.14 -2.16 -16.06
N LEU A 64 6.06 -1.47 -16.45
CA LEU A 64 5.16 -0.81 -15.50
C LEU A 64 4.40 -1.81 -14.64
N LYS A 65 4.02 -2.96 -15.20
CA LYS A 65 3.42 -4.06 -14.44
C LYS A 65 4.36 -4.58 -13.35
N LYS A 66 5.65 -4.78 -13.68
CA LYS A 66 6.67 -5.18 -12.70
C LYS A 66 6.87 -4.13 -11.60
N VAL A 67 6.89 -2.85 -11.94
CA VAL A 67 7.00 -1.76 -10.96
C VAL A 67 5.78 -1.72 -10.05
N ALA A 68 4.57 -1.84 -10.58
CA ALA A 68 3.35 -1.86 -9.77
C ALA A 68 3.31 -3.05 -8.80
N ILE A 69 3.68 -4.25 -9.27
CA ILE A 69 3.75 -5.45 -8.42
C ILE A 69 4.84 -5.29 -7.36
N GLY A 70 6.07 -4.96 -7.77
CA GLY A 70 7.21 -4.80 -6.87
C GLY A 70 6.98 -3.71 -5.83
N GLY A 71 6.39 -2.58 -6.24
CA GLY A 71 6.02 -1.49 -5.36
C GLY A 71 4.99 -1.92 -4.31
N ASN A 72 3.89 -2.56 -4.72
CA ASN A 72 2.88 -3.04 -3.77
C ASN A 72 3.45 -4.09 -2.80
N VAL A 73 4.29 -5.03 -3.26
CA VAL A 73 4.92 -6.04 -2.41
C VAL A 73 5.89 -5.40 -1.40
N ALA A 74 6.77 -4.49 -1.86
CA ALA A 74 7.69 -3.78 -0.99
C ALA A 74 6.94 -2.96 0.07
N LEU A 75 5.83 -2.33 -0.32
CA LEU A 75 5.00 -1.58 0.60
C LEU A 75 4.33 -2.49 1.63
N MET A 76 3.78 -3.64 1.23
CA MET A 76 3.22 -4.63 2.18
C MET A 76 4.27 -5.10 3.18
N LEU A 77 5.47 -5.43 2.71
CA LEU A 77 6.60 -5.82 3.56
C LEU A 77 6.96 -4.73 4.55
N PHE A 78 7.07 -3.49 4.08
CA PHE A 78 7.34 -2.33 4.92
C PHE A 78 6.27 -2.16 6.00
N LEU A 79 4.99 -2.26 5.64
CA LEU A 79 3.87 -2.11 6.57
C LEU A 79 3.84 -3.22 7.61
N PHE A 80 4.11 -4.45 7.20
CA PHE A 80 4.22 -5.58 8.11
C PHE A 80 5.35 -5.37 9.12
N LEU A 81 6.53 -4.97 8.64
CA LEU A 81 7.68 -4.66 9.50
C LEU A 81 7.39 -3.47 10.41
N TYR A 82 6.74 -2.43 9.89
CA TYR A 82 6.37 -1.23 10.64
C TYR A 82 5.41 -1.55 11.79
N MET A 83 4.33 -2.29 11.51
CA MET A 83 3.39 -2.73 12.53
C MET A 83 4.05 -3.63 13.56
N SER A 84 4.91 -4.56 13.12
CA SER A 84 5.67 -5.44 14.01
C SER A 84 6.63 -4.65 14.91
N LEU A 85 7.29 -3.63 14.38
CA LEU A 85 8.12 -2.70 15.16
C LEU A 85 7.28 -1.90 16.15
N GLY A 86 6.09 -1.44 15.74
CA GLY A 86 5.12 -0.80 16.63
C GLY A 86 4.78 -1.70 17.82
N VAL A 87 4.45 -2.97 17.56
CA VAL A 87 4.16 -3.99 18.59
C VAL A 87 5.39 -4.24 19.50
N ILE A 88 6.57 -4.43 18.91
CA ILE A 88 7.80 -4.76 19.66
C ILE A 88 8.28 -3.57 20.51
N VAL A 89 8.20 -2.34 20.01
CA VAL A 89 8.70 -1.14 20.68
C VAL A 89 7.69 -0.57 21.67
N LEU A 90 6.40 -0.59 21.33
CA LEU A 90 5.34 -0.03 22.18
C LEU A 90 4.69 -1.07 23.10
N GLY A 91 5.00 -2.37 22.94
CA GLY A 91 4.58 -3.43 23.87
C GLY A 91 3.07 -3.69 23.89
N VAL A 92 2.36 -3.37 22.80
CA VAL A 92 0.92 -3.64 22.62
C VAL A 92 0.72 -4.84 21.73
#